data_AF-A0AB34HJJ9-F1
#
_entry.id   AF-A0AB34HJJ9-F1
#
_cell.length_a   1.000
_cell.length_b   1.000
_cell.length_c   1.000
_cell.angle_alpha   90.00
_cell.angle_beta   90.00
_cell.angle_gamma   90.00
#
_symmetry.space_group_name_H-M   'P 1'
#
loop_
_entity.id
_entity.type
_entity.pdbx_description
1 polymer ?
#
loop_
_entity_poly.entity_id
_entity_poly.type
_entity_poly.pdbx_seq_one_letter_code
_entity_poly.pdbx_strand_id
1 'polypeptide(L)'
;MNILAAGDVKGVPFPKNFLQICKKILCRLFRVFVHVYIHHFDRVIVMGAEAHVNTCYKHFYYFVTEMNLIDRKELEPLVSVTVQWRHPGPPRSSATCHRTLPRPCKLMASS
;
A
#
# COMPACT_ATOMS: atom_id res chain seq x y z
N MET A 1 -6.51 16.22 15.60
CA MET A 1 -7.18 14.94 15.89
C MET A 1 -6.13 13.97 16.42
N ASN A 2 -5.88 14.00 17.73
CA ASN A 2 -4.91 13.11 18.36
C ASN A 2 -5.58 11.77 18.65
N ILE A 3 -5.12 10.70 18.01
CA ILE A 3 -5.41 9.30 18.40
C ILE A 3 -5.08 9.03 19.89
N LEU A 4 -4.26 9.90 20.49
CA LEU A 4 -3.89 9.84 21.90
C LEU A 4 -4.99 10.29 22.88
N ALA A 5 -6.13 10.81 22.41
CA ALA A 5 -7.17 11.40 23.27
C ALA A 5 -8.54 10.69 23.21
N ALA A 6 -8.72 9.64 22.40
CA ALA A 6 -10.01 8.97 22.24
C ALA A 6 -10.05 7.63 22.97
N GLY A 7 -10.79 7.62 24.09
CA GLY A 7 -11.70 6.56 24.51
C GLY A 7 -11.36 5.14 24.10
N ASP A 8 -10.61 4.47 24.98
CA ASP A 8 -11.10 3.34 25.75
C ASP A 8 -12.37 2.61 25.24
N VAL A 9 -12.25 1.29 25.07
CA VAL A 9 -13.42 0.39 24.97
C VAL A 9 -13.87 -0.12 26.35
N LYS A 10 -13.02 -0.12 27.41
CA LYS A 10 -13.39 -0.44 28.82
C LYS A 10 -12.27 -0.07 29.84
N GLY A 11 -12.32 1.11 30.47
CA GLY A 11 -11.44 1.65 31.52
C GLY A 11 -9.91 1.61 31.37
N VAL A 12 -9.33 1.00 30.33
CA VAL A 12 -7.88 0.70 30.27
C VAL A 12 -7.20 1.58 29.22
N PRO A 13 -6.35 2.53 29.64
CA PRO A 13 -5.63 3.38 28.69
C PRO A 13 -4.62 2.55 27.88
N PHE A 14 -4.47 2.89 26.60
CA PHE A 14 -3.42 2.33 25.76
C PHE A 14 -2.03 2.59 26.38
N PRO A 15 -1.08 1.65 26.20
CA PRO A 15 0.26 1.83 26.72
C PRO A 15 0.95 3.03 26.04
N LYS A 16 1.82 3.73 26.77
CA LYS A 16 2.48 4.96 26.28
C LYS A 16 3.27 4.77 24.97
N ASN A 17 3.69 3.53 24.68
CA ASN A 17 4.42 3.14 23.48
C ASN A 17 3.51 2.57 22.37
N PHE A 18 2.18 2.62 22.51
CA PHE A 18 1.22 2.07 21.54
C PHE A 18 1.51 2.53 20.11
N LEU A 19 1.64 3.84 19.90
CA LEU A 19 1.96 4.39 18.57
C LEU A 19 3.30 3.84 18.04
N GLN A 20 4.32 3.70 18.89
CA GLN A 20 5.62 3.17 18.47
C GLN A 20 5.51 1.70 18.04
N ILE A 21 4.68 0.91 18.72
CA ILE A 21 4.36 -0.47 18.34
C ILE A 21 3.61 -0.49 17.01
N CYS A 22 2.56 0.33 16.84
CA CYS A 22 1.81 0.45 15.59
C CYS A 22 2.72 0.78 14.41
N LYS A 23 3.63 1.77 14.56
CA LYS A 23 4.62 2.12 13.54
C LYS A 23 5.47 0.91 13.13
N LYS A 24 5.99 0.15 14.12
CA LYS A 24 6.78 -1.07 13.83
C LYS A 24 5.97 -2.14 13.09
N ILE A 25 4.71 -2.37 13.47
CA ILE A 25 3.83 -3.33 12.81
C ILE A 25 3.57 -2.91 11.36
N LEU A 26 3.22 -1.65 11.14
CA LEU A 26 2.89 -1.12 9.82
C LEU A 26 4.12 -1.07 8.90
N CYS A 27 5.29 -0.71 9.41
CA CYS A 27 6.55 -0.80 8.64
C CYS A 27 6.84 -2.25 8.21
N ARG A 28 6.59 -3.24 9.07
CA ARG A 28 6.76 -4.66 8.70
C ARG A 28 5.75 -5.09 7.64
N LEU A 29 4.49 -4.66 7.78
CA LEU A 29 3.45 -4.95 6.79
C LEU A 29 3.78 -4.31 5.42
N PHE A 30 4.34 -3.10 5.40
CA PHE A 30 4.82 -2.48 4.17
C PHE A 30 5.88 -3.34 3.46
N ARG A 31 6.84 -3.92 4.20
CA ARG A 31 7.85 -4.82 3.61
C ARG A 31 7.22 -6.05 2.95
N VAL A 32 6.10 -6.55 3.47
CA VAL A 32 5.34 -7.64 2.85
C VAL A 32 4.74 -7.17 1.52
N PHE A 33 4.15 -5.98 1.46
CA PHE A 33 3.66 -5.42 0.19
C PHE A 33 4.78 -5.30 -0.85
N VAL A 34 5.93 -4.74 -0.47
CA VAL A 34 7.11 -4.66 -1.35
C VAL A 34 7.50 -6.04 -1.89
N HIS A 35 7.57 -7.04 -1.01
CA HIS A 35 7.93 -8.40 -1.40
C HIS A 35 6.92 -9.01 -2.38
N VAL A 36 5.62 -8.82 -2.14
CA VAL A 36 4.55 -9.30 -3.03
C VAL A 36 4.64 -8.62 -4.40
N TYR A 37 4.81 -7.31 -4.45
CA TYR A 37 4.88 -6.53 -5.71
C TYR A 37 6.16 -6.79 -6.52
N ILE A 38 7.29 -7.08 -5.87
CA ILE A 38 8.57 -7.31 -6.57
C ILE A 38 8.72 -8.78 -6.99
N HIS A 39 8.43 -9.72 -6.09
CA HIS A 39 8.80 -11.13 -6.28
C HIS A 39 7.63 -12.06 -6.62
N HIS A 40 6.42 -11.75 -6.14
CA HIS A 40 5.27 -12.65 -6.29
C HIS A 40 4.19 -12.11 -7.22
N PHE A 41 4.43 -10.96 -7.84
CA PHE A 41 3.40 -10.25 -8.58
C PHE A 41 2.89 -11.02 -9.81
N ASP A 42 3.79 -11.72 -10.51
CA ASP A 42 3.41 -12.59 -11.63
C ASP A 42 2.44 -13.70 -11.18
N ARG A 43 2.60 -14.22 -9.96
CA ARG A 43 1.68 -15.25 -9.40
C ARG A 43 0.34 -14.65 -9.00
N VAL A 44 0.34 -13.44 -8.44
CA VAL A 44 -0.88 -12.70 -8.11
C VAL A 44 -1.74 -12.46 -9.36
N ILE A 45 -1.11 -12.11 -10.49
CA ILE A 45 -1.81 -11.92 -11.78
C ILE A 45 -2.39 -13.24 -12.28
N VAL A 46 -1.64 -14.35 -12.23
CA VAL A 46 -2.14 -15.67 -12.68
C VAL A 46 -3.37 -16.11 -11.87
N MET A 47 -3.48 -15.66 -10.61
CA MET A 47 -4.62 -15.92 -9.74
C MET A 47 -5.79 -14.92 -9.91
N GLY A 48 -5.64 -13.88 -10.75
CA GLY A 48 -6.63 -12.80 -10.90
C GLY A 48 -6.85 -11.97 -9.63
N ALA A 49 -5.85 -11.94 -8.74
CA ALA A 49 -5.95 -11.29 -7.43
C ALA A 49 -5.35 -9.88 -7.40
N GLU A 50 -4.92 -9.33 -8.55
CA GLU A 50 -4.21 -8.04 -8.61
C GLU A 50 -5.05 -6.86 -8.13
N ALA A 51 -6.36 -6.84 -8.43
CA ALA A 51 -7.27 -5.79 -7.97
C ALA A 51 -7.38 -5.74 -6.44
N HIS A 52 -7.34 -6.92 -5.79
CA HIS A 52 -7.39 -7.04 -4.35
C HIS A 52 -6.11 -6.49 -3.71
N VAL A 53 -4.94 -6.89 -4.21
CA VAL A 53 -3.64 -6.41 -3.69
C VAL A 53 -3.51 -4.90 -3.87
N ASN A 54 -3.92 -4.36 -5.03
CA ASN A 54 -3.91 -2.92 -5.30
C ASN A 54 -4.83 -2.13 -4.38
N THR A 55 -6.05 -2.61 -4.15
CA THR A 55 -7.01 -1.94 -3.26
C THR A 55 -6.53 -1.96 -1.80
N CYS A 56 -6.02 -3.11 -1.35
CA CYS A 56 -5.43 -3.27 -0.03
C CYS A 56 -4.24 -2.33 0.18
N TYR A 57 -3.31 -2.27 -0.78
CA TYR A 57 -2.15 -1.39 -0.71
C TYR A 57 -2.54 0.09 -0.74
N LYS A 58 -3.52 0.46 -1.58
CA LYS A 58 -4.05 1.84 -1.63
C LYS A 58 -4.60 2.28 -0.28
N HIS A 59 -5.43 1.45 0.35
CA HIS A 59 -5.99 1.77 1.67
C HIS A 59 -4.89 1.86 2.73
N PHE A 60 -3.96 0.91 2.73
CA PHE A 60 -2.79 0.95 3.61
C PHE A 60 -2.01 2.27 3.46
N TYR A 61 -1.69 2.67 2.22
CA TYR A 61 -0.94 3.89 1.93
C TYR A 61 -1.61 5.12 2.52
N TYR A 62 -2.90 5.34 2.21
CA TYR A 62 -3.63 6.51 2.72
C TYR A 62 -3.70 6.51 4.26
N PHE A 63 -3.93 5.36 4.88
CA PHE A 63 -3.99 5.24 6.33
C PHE A 63 -2.66 5.61 7.00
N VAL A 64 -1.54 5.06 6.52
CA VAL A 64 -0.22 5.32 7.13
C VAL A 64 0.27 6.74 6.87
N THR A 65 -0.10 7.35 5.74
CA THR A 65 0.25 8.74 5.45
C THR A 65 -0.58 9.74 6.25
N GLU A 66 -1.90 9.53 6.38
CA GLU A 66 -2.79 10.43 7.11
C GLU A 66 -2.44 10.44 8.61
N MET A 67 -2.11 9.27 9.15
CA MET A 67 -1.75 9.11 10.55
C MET A 67 -0.25 9.32 10.84
N ASN A 68 0.55 9.65 9.82
CA ASN A 68 2.00 9.85 9.92
C ASN A 68 2.72 8.70 10.66
N LEU A 69 2.34 7.46 10.31
CA LEU A 69 2.84 6.23 10.94
C LEU A 69 4.09 5.70 10.26
N ILE A 70 4.32 6.05 8.98
CA ILE A 70 5.50 5.67 8.21
C ILE A 70 6.04 6.92 7.52
N ASP A 71 7.36 7.13 7.57
CA ASP A 71 8.01 8.24 6.85
C ASP A 71 7.91 8.02 5.33
N ARG A 72 7.73 9.10 4.57
CA ARG A 72 7.61 9.04 3.12
C ARG A 72 8.85 8.41 2.46
N LYS A 73 10.03 8.60 3.05
CA LYS A 73 11.28 7.97 2.57
C LYS A 73 11.24 6.45 2.60
N GLU A 74 10.56 5.87 3.58
CA GLU A 74 10.40 4.41 3.69
C GLU A 74 9.44 3.87 2.62
N LEU A 75 8.57 4.72 2.06
CA LEU A 75 7.59 4.36 1.04
C LEU A 75 8.13 4.44 -0.41
N GLU A 76 9.35 4.96 -0.59
CA GLU A 76 10.05 5.06 -1.88
C GLU A 76 9.99 3.78 -2.74
N PRO A 77 10.16 2.56 -2.20
CA PRO A 77 10.16 1.34 -3.01
C PRO A 77 8.89 1.10 -3.84
N LEU A 78 7.76 1.69 -3.46
CA LEU A 78 6.47 1.56 -4.16
C LEU A 78 5.88 2.92 -4.58
N VAL A 79 6.70 3.98 -4.63
CA VAL A 79 6.26 5.32 -5.01
C VAL A 79 5.69 5.36 -6.43
N SER A 80 6.27 4.60 -7.37
CA SER A 80 5.82 4.52 -8.75
C SER A 80 4.42 3.93 -8.88
N VAL A 81 4.12 2.87 -8.13
CA VAL A 81 2.77 2.28 -8.03
C VAL A 81 1.81 3.31 -7.44
N THR A 82 2.23 4.05 -6.42
CA THR A 82 1.39 5.03 -5.72
C THR A 82 1.03 6.26 -6.59
N VAL A 83 2.00 6.81 -7.32
CA VAL A 83 1.82 7.98 -8.21
C VAL A 83 0.82 7.67 -9.30
N GLN A 84 0.85 6.45 -9.81
CA GLN A 84 -0.04 5.96 -10.85
C GLN A 84 -1.53 6.00 -10.43
N TRP A 85 -1.84 5.82 -9.14
CA TRP A 85 -3.22 5.91 -8.62
C TRP A 85 -3.66 7.35 -8.29
N ARG A 86 -2.72 8.30 -8.21
CA ARG A 86 -2.99 9.69 -7.81
C ARG A 86 -3.48 10.55 -8.97
N HIS A 87 -3.24 10.12 -10.22
CA HIS A 87 -3.77 10.76 -11.42
C HIS A 87 -4.77 9.82 -12.10
N PRO A 88 -6.04 10.24 -12.31
CA PRO A 88 -6.96 9.49 -13.14
C PRO A 88 -6.54 9.70 -14.60
N GLY A 89 -5.62 8.88 -15.10
CA GLY A 89 -5.44 8.71 -16.53
C GLY A 89 -6.67 8.02 -17.13
N PRO A 90 -6.92 8.18 -18.45
CA PRO A 90 -8.00 7.46 -19.11
C PRO A 90 -7.86 5.96 -18.85
N PRO A 91 -8.97 5.20 -18.75
CA PRO A 91 -8.91 3.77 -18.58
C PRO A 91 -8.07 3.23 -19.74
N ARG A 92 -6.89 2.68 -19.44
CA ARG A 92 -6.23 1.83 -20.43
C ARG A 92 -7.20 0.68 -20.72
N SER A 93 -7.06 0.08 -21.91
CA SER A 93 -7.71 -1.16 -22.35
C SER A 93 -6.72 -2.35 -22.23
N SER A 94 -7.23 -3.53 -21.88
CA SER A 94 -6.52 -4.62 -21.19
C SER A 94 -5.49 -5.40 -21.99
N ALA A 95 -5.21 -4.97 -23.22
CA ALA A 95 -4.50 -5.79 -24.18
C ALA A 95 -3.06 -5.32 -24.42
N THR A 96 -2.65 -4.11 -24.00
CA THR A 96 -1.39 -3.51 -24.50
C THR A 96 -0.25 -3.40 -23.47
N CYS A 97 -0.41 -3.76 -22.18
CA CYS A 97 0.66 -3.48 -21.19
C CYS A 97 1.81 -4.47 -21.21
N HIS A 98 1.53 -5.68 -21.68
CA HIS A 98 2.27 -6.85 -21.24
C HIS A 98 3.75 -6.85 -21.68
N ARG A 99 4.20 -5.93 -22.55
CA ARG A 99 5.52 -6.03 -23.18
C ARG A 99 6.52 -4.88 -23.06
N THR A 100 6.17 -3.65 -22.67
CA THR A 100 7.15 -2.52 -22.77
C THR A 100 7.31 -1.64 -21.54
N LEU A 101 6.75 -2.01 -20.40
CA LEU A 101 6.79 -1.20 -19.18
C LEU A 101 7.71 -1.85 -18.12
N PRO A 102 8.47 -1.05 -17.32
CA PRO A 102 9.25 -1.59 -16.22
C PRO A 102 8.30 -2.37 -15.29
N ARG A 103 8.75 -3.45 -14.64
CA ARG A 103 7.89 -4.37 -13.84
C ARG A 103 6.75 -3.70 -13.03
N PRO A 104 6.92 -2.53 -12.37
CA PRO A 104 5.81 -1.81 -11.71
C PRO A 104 4.71 -1.24 -12.62
N CYS A 105 4.96 -1.05 -13.91
CA CYS A 105 4.04 -0.46 -14.88
C CYS A 105 3.38 -1.47 -15.83
N LYS A 106 3.82 -2.74 -15.91
CA LYS A 106 3.09 -3.79 -16.69
C LYS A 106 1.68 -4.07 -16.16
N LEU A 107 1.41 -3.68 -14.93
CA LEU A 107 0.13 -3.87 -14.28
C LEU A 107 -0.99 -2.96 -14.83
N MET A 108 -0.64 -1.89 -15.56
CA MET A 108 -1.61 -0.82 -15.87
C MET A 108 -2.11 -0.71 -17.31
N ALA A 109 -1.92 -1.73 -18.13
CA ALA A 109 -2.60 -1.80 -19.43
C ALA A 109 -3.08 -3.22 -19.74
N SER A 110 -3.35 -3.94 -18.65
CA SER A 110 -4.19 -5.13 -18.62
C SER A 110 -5.60 -4.83 -18.14
N SER A 111 -5.94 -3.54 -17.95
CA SER A 111 -7.31 -3.07 -18.10
C SER A 111 -7.39 -2.16 -19.26
#